data_AF-A0A7C0W0P7-F1
#
_entry.id   AF-A0A7C0W0P7-F1
#
_cell.length_a   1.000
_cell.length_b   1.000
_cell.length_c   1.000
_cell.angle_alpha   90.00
_cell.angle_beta   90.00
_cell.angle_gamma   90.00
#
_symmetry.space_group_name_H-M   'P 1'
#
loop_
_entity.id
_entity.type
_entity.pdbx_description
1 polymer ?
#
loop_
_entity_poly.entity_id
_entity_poly.type
_entity_poly.pdbx_seq_one_letter_code
_entity_poly.pdbx_strand_id
1 'polypeptide(L)' 'MSVYPEEMSKTCLVCGKRITYPFALCAKHLEEYGSKPEEWDPWLRDYWNMKQKRRRDVKRANKLEKSLEFLQEEFPYIS' A
#
# COMPACT_ATOMS: atom_id res chain seq x y z
N MET A 1 18.98 1.96 0.86
CA MET A 1 18.05 2.42 -0.21
C MET A 1 16.74 1.66 -0.02
N SER A 2 15.63 2.32 0.32
CA SER A 2 14.36 1.63 0.57
C SER A 2 13.83 1.00 -0.72
N VAL A 3 13.62 -0.31 -0.71
CA VAL A 3 13.32 -1.15 -1.90
C VAL A 3 11.89 -0.97 -2.44
N TYR A 4 11.04 -0.18 -1.77
CA TYR A 4 9.63 -0.08 -2.14
C TYR A 4 9.20 1.37 -2.41
N PRO A 5 8.88 1.71 -3.66
CA PRO A 5 8.48 3.06 -4.02
C PRO A 5 7.15 3.44 -3.37
N GLU A 6 7.12 4.63 -2.77
CA GLU A 6 5.95 5.34 -2.22
C GLU A 6 4.82 5.56 -3.25
N GLU A 7 5.03 5.16 -4.50
CA GLU A 7 4.15 5.37 -5.65
C GLU A 7 2.88 4.50 -5.69
N MET A 8 2.74 3.49 -4.81
CA MET A 8 1.55 2.64 -4.77
C MET A 8 0.29 3.32 -4.18
N SER A 9 0.38 4.59 -3.78
CA SER A 9 -0.65 5.24 -2.96
C SER A 9 -1.56 6.24 -3.68
N LYS A 10 -1.25 6.65 -4.91
CA LYS A 10 -1.93 7.77 -5.58
C LYS A 10 -2.55 7.41 -6.92
N THR A 11 -3.02 6.17 -7.10
CA THR A 11 -3.61 5.72 -8.36
C THR A 11 -4.97 5.08 -8.14
N CYS A 12 -5.89 5.34 -9.06
CA CYS A 12 -7.19 4.70 -9.09
C CYS A 12 -7.04 3.19 -9.28
N LEU A 13 -7.76 2.41 -8.47
CA LEU A 13 -7.70 0.94 -8.52
C LEU A 13 -8.15 0.35 -9.86
N VAL A 14 -9.07 1.02 -10.55
CA VAL A 14 -9.68 0.51 -11.79
C VAL A 14 -8.86 0.89 -13.02
N CYS A 15 -8.57 2.19 -13.20
CA CYS A 15 -7.89 2.67 -14.41
C CYS A 15 -6.43 3.08 -14.21
N GLY A 16 -5.88 3.02 -13.00
CA GLY A 16 -4.50 3.42 -12.72
C GLY A 16 -4.23 4.93 -12.81
N LYS A 17 -5.24 5.77 -13.13
CA LYS A 17 -5.08 7.23 -13.22
C LYS A 17 -4.59 7.78 -11.87
N ARG A 18 -3.64 8.72 -11.91
CA ARG A 18 -3.21 9.42 -10.70
C ARG A 18 -4.39 10.19 -10.08
N ILE A 19 -4.58 9.99 -8.79
CA ILE A 19 -5.63 10.64 -8.00
C ILE A 19 -5.04 11.31 -6.77
N THR A 20 -5.69 12.39 -6.35
CA THR A 20 -5.37 13.07 -5.10
C THR A 20 -5.86 12.23 -3.91
N TYR A 21 -5.02 12.15 -2.88
CA TYR A 21 -5.36 11.55 -1.59
C TYR A 21 -6.65 12.20 -1.03
N PRO A 22 -7.56 11.48 -0.34
CA PRO A 22 -7.48 10.11 0.20
C PRO A 22 -8.25 9.02 -0.57
N PHE A 23 -8.65 9.24 -1.82
CA PHE A 23 -9.56 8.32 -2.51
C PHE A 23 -8.86 7.10 -3.12
N ALA A 24 -9.59 5.99 -3.22
CA ALA A 24 -9.16 4.77 -3.91
C ALA A 24 -9.54 4.76 -5.40
N LEU A 25 -10.56 5.53 -5.75
CA LEU A 25 -11.12 5.65 -7.09
C LEU A 25 -11.08 7.10 -7.56
N CYS A 26 -10.98 7.31 -8.88
CA CYS A 26 -11.18 8.64 -9.45
C CYS A 26 -12.67 8.98 -9.51
N ALA A 27 -13.00 10.25 -9.72
CA ALA A 27 -14.39 10.74 -9.79
C ALA A 27 -15.30 9.86 -10.67
N LYS A 28 -14.84 9.49 -11.87
CA LYS A 28 -15.58 8.60 -12.77
C LYS A 28 -15.95 7.27 -12.11
N HIS A 29 -14.99 6.58 -11.50
CA HIS A 29 -15.24 5.27 -10.91
C HIS A 29 -15.95 5.36 -9.55
N LEU A 30 -15.93 6.52 -8.90
CA LEU A 30 -16.77 6.77 -7.71
C LEU A 30 -18.25 6.83 -8.08
N GLU A 31 -18.59 7.41 -9.23
CA GLU A 31 -19.98 7.42 -9.73
C GLU A 31 -20.45 6.02 -10.16
N GLU A 32 -19.53 5.19 -10.66
CA GLU A 32 -19.84 3.84 -11.15
C GLU A 32 -19.92 2.80 -10.04
N TYR A 33 -18.90 2.74 -9.16
CA TYR A 33 -18.79 1.71 -8.13
C TYR A 33 -19.22 2.19 -6.75
N GLY A 34 -19.39 3.50 -6.57
CA GLY A 34 -19.64 4.10 -5.27
C GLY A 34 -18.35 4.47 -4.52
N SER A 35 -18.56 5.17 -3.42
CA SER A 35 -17.48 5.77 -2.61
C SER A 35 -16.98 4.85 -1.51
N LYS A 36 -17.80 3.87 -1.11
CA LYS A 36 -17.51 2.97 -0.01
C LYS A 36 -17.10 1.59 -0.53
N PRO A 37 -16.12 0.93 0.11
CA PRO A 37 -15.78 -0.45 -0.22
C PRO A 37 -16.95 -1.44 -0.13
N GLU A 38 -17.98 -1.11 0.66
CA GLU A 38 -19.21 -1.87 0.81
C GLU A 38 -20.11 -1.86 -0.44
N GLU A 39 -20.01 -0.80 -1.24
CA GLU A 39 -20.76 -0.61 -2.49
C GLU A 39 -20.05 -1.27 -3.67
N TRP A 40 -18.75 -1.55 -3.52
CA TRP A 40 -17.93 -2.10 -4.60
C TRP A 40 -18.25 -3.56 -4.88
N ASP A 41 -18.16 -3.91 -6.16
CA ASP A 41 -18.13 -5.29 -6.62
C ASP A 41 -17.08 -6.13 -5.87
N PRO A 42 -17.30 -7.45 -5.71
CA PRO A 42 -16.39 -8.33 -4.98
C PRO A 42 -14.93 -8.23 -5.44
N TRP A 43 -14.69 -8.21 -6.76
CA TRP A 43 -13.35 -8.14 -7.33
C TRP A 43 -12.59 -6.87 -6.92
N LEU A 44 -13.30 -5.73 -6.84
CA LEU A 44 -12.70 -4.44 -6.52
C LEU A 44 -12.40 -4.35 -5.02
N ARG A 45 -13.28 -4.92 -4.19
CA ARG A 45 -13.08 -5.07 -2.74
C ARG A 45 -11.90 -5.97 -2.42
N ASP A 46 -11.78 -7.11 -3.11
CA ASP A 46 -10.67 -8.05 -2.94
C ASP A 46 -9.34 -7.42 -3.37
N TYR A 47 -9.34 -6.72 -4.51
CA TYR A 47 -8.16 -6.01 -4.98
C TYR A 47 -7.71 -4.90 -4.00
N TRP A 48 -8.67 -4.17 -3.43
CA TRP A 48 -8.38 -3.20 -2.37
C TRP A 48 -7.79 -3.85 -1.13
N ASN A 49 -8.37 -4.95 -0.65
CA ASN A 49 -7.88 -5.70 0.50
C ASN A 49 -6.45 -6.22 0.28
N MET A 50 -6.17 -6.74 -0.92
CA MET A 50 -4.83 -7.16 -1.33
C MET A 50 -3.84 -5.98 -1.28
N LYS A 51 -4.20 -4.82 -1.83
CA LYS A 51 -3.36 -3.60 -1.79
C LYS A 51 -3.09 -3.15 -0.36
N GLN A 52 -4.11 -3.16 0.50
CA GLN A 52 -3.98 -2.81 1.92
C GLN A 52 -3.08 -3.79 2.68
N LYS A 53 -3.23 -5.10 2.42
CA LYS A 53 -2.33 -6.13 2.96
C LYS A 53 -0.88 -5.88 2.54
N ARG A 54 -0.64 -5.67 1.24
CA ARG A 54 0.72 -5.37 0.75
C ARG A 54 1.32 -4.12 1.41
N ARG A 55 0.54 -3.06 1.62
CA ARG A 55 1.01 -1.87 2.35
C ARG A 55 1.41 -2.20 3.79
N ARG A 56 0.65 -3.05 4.49
CA ARG A 56 0.99 -3.49 5.86
C ARG A 56 2.25 -4.36 5.86
N ASP A 57 2.37 -5.27 4.92
CA ASP A 57 3.53 -6.15 4.80
C ASP A 57 4.81 -5.35 4.54
N VAL A 58 4.76 -4.35 3.65
CA VAL A 58 5.88 -3.43 3.40
C VAL A 58 6.24 -2.64 4.66
N LYS A 59 5.25 -2.10 5.39
CA LYS A 59 5.53 -1.40 6.66
C LYS A 59 6.21 -2.32 7.68
N ARG A 60 5.78 -3.58 7.77
CA ARG A 60 6.38 -4.58 8.66
C ARG A 60 7.81 -4.92 8.24
N ALA A 61 8.03 -5.13 6.95
CA ALA A 61 9.36 -5.39 6.40
C ALA A 61 10.32 -4.23 6.69
N ASN A 62 9.91 -2.99 6.40
CA ASN A 62 10.73 -1.81 6.70
C ASN A 62 11.02 -1.65 8.20
N LYS A 63 10.10 -2.08 9.07
CA LYS A 63 10.34 -2.06 10.52
C LYS A 63 11.38 -3.10 10.92
N LEU A 64 11.30 -4.32 10.38
CA LEU A 64 12.26 -5.39 10.64
C LEU A 64 13.65 -5.03 10.12
N GLU A 65 13.74 -4.45 8.93
CA GLU A 65 14.99 -3.98 8.33
C GLU A 65 15.69 -2.97 9.25
N LYS A 66 14.96 -1.95 9.73
CA LYS A 66 15.49 -0.98 10.70
C LYS A 66 15.96 -1.62 12.01
N SER A 67 15.23 -2.62 12.50
CA SER A 67 15.64 -3.36 13.70
C SER A 67 16.89 -4.20 13.47
N LEU A 68 17.06 -4.76 12.27
CA LEU A 68 18.26 -5.51 11.90
C LEU A 68 19.48 -4.60 11.76
N GLU A 69 19.33 -3.45 11.10
CA GLU A 69 20.38 -2.41 10.99
C GLU A 69 20.89 -2.01 12.38
N PHE A 70 19.96 -1.73 13.31
CA PHE A 70 20.30 -1.38 14.69
C PHE A 70 21.13 -2.46 15.41
N LEU A 71 20.74 -3.74 15.28
CA LEU A 71 21.46 -4.85 15.91
C LEU A 71 22.86 -5.04 15.32
N GLN A 72 23.03 -4.81 14.01
CA GLN A 72 24.33 -4.87 13.35
C GLN A 72 25.25 -3.74 13.79
N GLU A 73 24.71 -2.55 14.06
CA GLU A 73 25.47 -1.41 14.61
C GLU A 73 25.88 -1.65 16.07
N GLU A 74 25.00 -2.21 16.91
CA GLU A 74 25.31 -2.45 18.33
C GLU A 74 26.23 -3.66 18.58
N PHE A 75 26.19 -4.67 17.70
CA PHE A 75 26.96 -5.91 17.88
C PHE A 75 27.72 -6.32 16.60
N PRO A 76 28.80 -5.60 16.23
CA PRO A 76 29.49 -5.77 14.95
C PRO A 76 30.26 -7.09 14.79
N TYR A 77 30.35 -7.92 15.85
CA TYR A 77 31.15 -9.15 15.88
C TYR A 77 30.33 -10.45 15.89
N ILE A 78 29.00 -10.39 15.79
CA ILE A 78 28.15 -11.58 15.68
C ILE A 78 27.97 -11.89 14.19
N SER A 79 28.91 -12.65 13.62
CA SER A 79 28.84 -13.22 12.27
C SER A 79 29.28 -14.68 12.28
#